data_AF-A0A0C2D3E7-F1
#
_entry.id   AF-A0A0C2D3E7-F1
#
_cell.length_a   1.000
_cell.length_b   1.000
_cell.length_c   1.000
_cell.angle_alpha   90.00
_cell.angle_beta   90.00
_cell.angle_gamma   90.00
#
_symmetry.space_group_name_H-M   'P 1'
#
loop_
_entity.id
_entity.type
_entity.pdbx_description
1 polymer ?
#
loop_
_entity_poly.entity_id
_entity_poly.type
_entity_poly.pdbx_seq_one_letter_code
_entity_poly.pdbx_strand_id
1 'polypeptide(L)'
;MRRNVEVEAVDLGPLGRFDATRVDDVELIAHRLEDAQMWAVWLQWDGIDNYCIPEGLIANGERVLARFPEFDVKSASPSDLLEYAKRKPNEPTARYILTSSDLGLWS
;
A
#
# COMPACT_ATOMS: atom_id res chain seq x y z
N MET A 1 3.30 -9.63 -1.71
CA MET A 1 1.85 -9.93 -1.62
C MET A 1 1.57 -11.05 -2.58
N ARG A 2 1.00 -12.18 -2.14
CA ARG A 2 0.78 -13.32 -3.03
C ARG A 2 -0.68 -13.42 -3.43
N ARG A 3 -0.94 -13.74 -4.70
CA ARG A 3 -2.29 -13.83 -5.25
C ARG A 3 -2.41 -15.02 -6.18
N ASN A 4 -3.61 -15.60 -6.24
CA ASN A 4 -3.95 -16.58 -7.27
C ASN A 4 -4.35 -15.81 -8.53
N VAL A 5 -3.73 -16.15 -9.65
CA VAL A 5 -3.94 -15.50 -10.95
C VAL A 5 -4.53 -16.53 -11.90
N GLU A 6 -5.65 -16.19 -12.52
CA GLU A 6 -6.21 -16.95 -13.61
C GLU A 6 -5.53 -16.53 -14.91
N VAL A 7 -4.97 -17.49 -15.62
CA VAL A 7 -4.41 -17.32 -16.96
C VAL A 7 -5.46 -17.85 -17.93
N GLU A 8 -6.02 -16.97 -18.75
CA GLU A 8 -7.05 -17.34 -19.72
C GLU A 8 -6.50 -18.31 -20.78
N ALA A 9 -7.40 -19.07 -21.40
CA ALA A 9 -7.03 -19.90 -22.54
C ALA A 9 -6.62 -19.01 -23.71
N VAL A 10 -5.49 -19.32 -24.36
CA VAL A 10 -4.98 -18.57 -25.51
C VAL A 10 -4.80 -19.51 -26.69
N ASP A 11 -5.34 -19.12 -27.84
CA ASP A 11 -5.07 -19.77 -29.12
C ASP A 11 -4.03 -18.95 -29.89
N LEU A 12 -2.86 -19.53 -30.12
CA LEU A 12 -1.75 -18.89 -30.83
C LEU A 12 -1.65 -19.35 -32.29
N GLY A 13 -2.75 -19.84 -32.89
CA GLY A 13 -2.82 -20.24 -34.29
C GLY A 13 -1.95 -21.46 -34.59
N PRO A 14 -0.88 -21.35 -35.40
CA PRO A 14 -0.03 -22.49 -35.76
C PRO A 14 0.72 -23.12 -34.58
N LEU A 15 0.82 -22.42 -33.44
CA LEU A 15 1.48 -22.90 -32.23
C LEU A 15 0.53 -23.71 -31.32
N GLY A 16 -0.76 -23.80 -31.66
CA GLY A 16 -1.77 -24.54 -30.92
C GLY A 16 -2.48 -23.73 -29.83
N ARG A 17 -3.32 -24.44 -29.08
CA ARG A 17 -4.17 -23.87 -28.02
C ARG A 17 -3.64 -24.25 -26.65
N PHE A 18 -3.58 -23.25 -25.78
CA PHE A 18 -3.27 -23.41 -24.36
C PHE A 18 -4.57 -23.28 -23.56
N ASP A 19 -4.84 -24.26 -22.71
CA ASP A 19 -6.01 -24.23 -21.83
C ASP A 19 -5.82 -23.22 -20.70
N ALA A 20 -6.95 -22.78 -20.13
CA ALA A 20 -6.93 -21.88 -18.98
C ALA A 20 -6.22 -22.57 -17.81
N THR A 21 -5.30 -21.87 -17.16
CA THR A 21 -4.55 -22.38 -16.01
C THR A 21 -4.65 -21.42 -14.84
N ARG A 22 -4.50 -21.95 -13.63
CA ARG A 22 -4.44 -21.16 -12.40
C ARG A 22 -3.03 -21.21 -11.87
N VAL A 23 -2.43 -20.04 -11.67
CA VAL A 23 -1.16 -19.93 -10.96
C VAL A 23 -1.48 -19.49 -9.55
N ASP A 24 -1.26 -20.39 -8.60
CA ASP A 24 -1.46 -20.12 -7.18
C ASP A 24 -0.22 -19.43 -6.59
N ASP A 25 -0.47 -18.56 -5.61
CA ASP A 25 0.58 -17.98 -4.76
C ASP A 25 1.63 -17.11 -5.51
N VAL A 26 1.22 -16.40 -6.56
CA VAL A 26 2.11 -15.53 -7.36
C VAL A 26 2.50 -14.30 -6.59
N GLU A 27 3.81 -14.05 -6.48
CA GLU A 27 4.34 -12.80 -5.94
C GLU A 27 4.09 -11.64 -6.91
N LEU A 28 3.29 -10.67 -6.47
CA LEU A 28 3.07 -9.44 -7.21
C LEU A 28 4.20 -8.45 -6.93
N ILE A 29 4.90 -8.05 -8.00
CA ILE A 29 5.93 -7.01 -7.98
C ILE A 29 5.46 -5.79 -8.78
N ALA A 30 5.89 -4.60 -8.36
CA ALA A 30 5.60 -3.38 -9.10
C ALA A 30 6.35 -3.38 -10.44
N HIS A 31 5.71 -2.89 -11.51
CA HIS A 31 6.32 -2.85 -12.84
C HIS A 31 7.20 -1.60 -13.03
N ARG A 32 6.83 -0.48 -12.39
CA ARG A 32 7.57 0.80 -12.45
C ARG A 32 7.66 1.45 -11.08
N LEU A 33 8.53 2.47 -10.98
CA LEU A 33 8.73 3.25 -9.76
C LEU A 33 7.43 3.90 -9.29
N GLU A 34 6.61 4.41 -10.21
CA GLU A 34 5.33 5.06 -9.88
C GLU A 34 4.36 4.06 -9.22
N ASP A 35 4.29 2.84 -9.73
CA ASP A 35 3.47 1.77 -9.17
C ASP A 35 3.97 1.38 -7.77
N ALA A 36 5.29 1.24 -7.62
CA ALA A 36 5.94 0.93 -6.34
C ALA A 36 5.65 2.03 -5.31
N GLN A 37 5.73 3.29 -5.72
CA GLN A 37 5.45 4.44 -4.86
C GLN A 37 3.99 4.49 -4.43
N MET A 38 3.04 4.26 -5.35
CA MET A 38 1.61 4.19 -5.03
C MET A 38 1.30 3.04 -4.07
N TRP A 39 1.88 1.86 -4.31
CA TRP A 39 1.72 0.72 -3.42
C TRP A 39 2.32 0.97 -2.04
N ALA A 40 3.50 1.58 -1.96
CA ALA A 40 4.12 1.89 -0.67
C ALA A 40 3.28 2.87 0.15
N VAL A 41 2.75 3.94 -0.47
CA VAL A 41 1.85 4.88 0.22
C VAL A 41 0.58 4.17 0.70
N TRP A 42 -0.02 3.33 -0.15
CA TRP A 42 -1.18 2.55 0.24
C TRP A 42 -0.88 1.59 1.40
N LEU A 43 0.24 0.85 1.33
CA LEU A 43 0.67 -0.08 2.40
C LEU A 43 0.99 0.63 3.71
N GLN A 44 1.56 1.82 3.65
CA GLN A 44 1.83 2.62 4.85
C GLN A 44 0.53 3.03 5.53
N TRP A 45 -0.46 3.48 4.76
CA TRP A 45 -1.78 3.83 5.28
C TRP A 45 -2.52 2.60 5.82
N ASP A 46 -2.56 1.52 5.06
CA ASP A 46 -3.23 0.27 5.42
C ASP A 46 -2.64 -0.37 6.68
N GLY A 47 -1.33 -0.20 6.91
CA GLY A 47 -0.63 -0.70 8.09
C GLY A 47 -0.90 0.06 9.39
N ILE A 48 -1.76 1.08 9.40
CA ILE A 48 -2.12 1.86 10.60
C ILE A 48 -3.43 1.29 11.17
N ASP A 49 -3.31 0.45 12.18
CA ASP A 49 -4.43 -0.28 12.80
C ASP A 49 -4.69 0.09 14.27
N ASN A 50 -3.81 0.90 14.86
CA ASN A 50 -3.90 1.37 16.24
C ASN A 50 -3.28 2.78 16.37
N TYR A 51 -3.53 3.46 17.49
CA TYR A 51 -3.00 4.80 17.75
C TYR A 51 -1.47 4.85 17.59
N CYS A 52 -1.02 5.73 16.70
CA CYS A 52 0.38 5.84 16.33
C CYS A 52 0.99 7.15 16.82
N ILE A 53 2.20 7.06 17.36
CA ILE A 53 3.10 8.21 17.54
C ILE A 53 4.02 8.34 16.30
N PRO A 54 4.67 9.51 16.08
CA PRO A 54 5.52 9.72 14.91
C PRO A 54 6.57 8.65 14.68
N GLU A 55 7.20 8.13 15.74
CA GLU A 55 8.21 7.08 15.68
C GLU A 55 7.63 5.77 15.13
N GLY A 56 6.39 5.44 15.50
CA GLY A 56 5.67 4.28 14.98
C GLY A 56 5.36 4.40 13.49
N LEU A 57 5.01 5.61 13.03
CA LEU A 57 4.77 5.89 11.61
C LEU A 57 6.06 5.80 10.79
N ILE A 58 7.19 6.28 11.33
CA ILE A 58 8.50 6.15 10.69
C ILE A 58 8.90 4.68 10.56
N ALA A 59 8.80 3.91 11.65
CA ALA A 59 9.13 2.49 11.65
C ALA A 59 8.22 1.69 10.71
N ASN A 60 6.94 2.07 10.60
CA ASN A 60 6.03 1.52 9.60
C ASN A 60 6.52 1.82 8.18
N GLY A 61 6.93 3.07 7.93
CA GLY A 61 7.48 3.49 6.66
C GLY A 61 8.70 2.68 6.23
N GLU A 62 9.68 2.52 7.12
CA GLU A 62 10.89 1.73 6.88
C GLU A 62 10.56 0.27 6.54
N ARG A 63 9.61 -0.34 7.26
CA ARG A 63 9.16 -1.71 7.00
C ARG A 63 8.51 -1.86 5.62
N VAL A 64 7.79 -0.85 5.17
CA VAL A 64 7.18 -0.84 3.83
C VAL A 64 8.26 -0.67 2.77
N LEU A 65 9.23 0.23 2.96
CA LEU A 65 10.34 0.44 2.02
C LEU A 65 11.15 -0.84 1.78
N ALA A 66 11.36 -1.64 2.84
CA ALA A 66 12.05 -2.93 2.73
C ALA A 66 11.36 -3.93 1.76
N ARG A 67 10.10 -3.70 1.36
CA ARG A 67 9.37 -4.53 0.39
C ARG A 67 9.64 -4.15 -1.06
N PHE A 68 10.34 -3.04 -1.32
CA PHE A 68 10.61 -2.53 -2.66
C PHE A 68 12.13 -2.35 -2.89
N PRO A 69 12.95 -3.41 -2.77
CA PRO A 69 14.41 -3.29 -2.84
C PRO A 69 14.93 -2.81 -4.20
N GLU A 70 14.16 -3.00 -5.26
CA GLU A 70 14.53 -2.64 -6.64
C GLU A 70 14.18 -1.19 -7.01
N PHE A 71 13.44 -0.47 -6.15
CA PHE A 71 12.92 0.85 -6.45
C PHE A 71 13.35 1.87 -5.38
N ASP A 72 13.71 3.08 -5.80
CA ASP A 72 13.99 4.22 -4.90
C ASP A 72 12.68 4.85 -4.39
N VAL A 73 11.93 4.08 -3.62
CA VAL A 73 10.63 4.48 -3.08
C VAL A 73 10.82 5.39 -1.87
N LYS A 74 9.97 6.42 -1.76
CA LYS A 74 9.96 7.33 -0.61
C LYS A 74 8.81 7.01 0.32
N SER A 75 9.08 7.00 1.61
CA SER A 75 8.05 6.92 2.63
C SER A 75 7.32 8.25 2.77
N ALA A 76 6.01 8.22 3.00
CA ALA A 76 5.32 9.39 3.53
C ALA A 76 5.89 9.72 4.92
N SER A 77 6.06 11.00 5.21
CA SER A 77 6.45 11.45 6.54
C SER A 77 5.25 11.41 7.51
N PRO A 78 5.47 11.43 8.83
CA PRO A 78 4.38 11.57 9.79
C PRO A 78 3.49 12.80 9.53
N SER A 79 4.11 13.90 9.08
CA SER A 79 3.39 15.14 8.73
C SER A 79 2.49 14.95 7.51
N ASP A 80 2.97 14.25 6.48
CA ASP A 80 2.17 13.96 5.27
C ASP A 80 0.96 13.10 5.61
N LEU A 81 1.16 12.08 6.45
CA LEU A 81 0.09 11.18 6.91
C LEU A 81 -0.94 11.92 7.78
N LEU A 82 -0.49 12.83 8.64
CA LEU A 82 -1.37 13.70 9.43
C LEU A 82 -2.19 14.63 8.53
N GLU A 83 -1.56 15.26 7.55
CA GLU A 83 -2.26 16.14 6.60
C GLU A 83 -3.29 15.36 5.77
N TYR A 84 -2.93 14.15 5.31
CA TYR A 84 -3.86 13.27 4.62
C TYR A 84 -5.05 12.88 5.52
N ALA A 85 -4.79 12.49 6.77
CA ALA A 85 -5.82 12.18 7.76
C ALA A 85 -6.78 13.36 7.99
N LYS A 86 -6.25 14.59 8.08
CA LYS A 86 -7.04 15.82 8.24
C LYS A 86 -7.95 16.10 7.05
N ARG A 87 -7.51 15.78 5.82
CA ARG A 87 -8.33 15.93 4.61
C ARG A 87 -9.43 14.87 4.51
N LYS A 88 -9.27 13.74 5.20
CA LYS A 88 -10.21 12.61 5.18
C LYS A 88 -10.51 12.07 6.59
N PRO A 89 -11.09 12.88 7.47
CA PRO A 89 -11.26 12.51 8.88
C PRO A 89 -12.24 11.34 9.11
N ASN A 90 -13.07 11.03 8.11
CA ASN A 90 -14.03 9.93 8.18
C ASN A 90 -13.44 8.57 7.78
N GLU A 91 -12.20 8.51 7.27
CA GLU A 91 -11.55 7.23 7.01
C GLU A 91 -11.24 6.51 8.35
N PRO A 92 -11.53 5.20 8.48
CA PRO A 92 -11.31 4.47 9.74
C PRO A 92 -9.88 4.60 10.27
N THR A 93 -8.90 4.65 9.38
CA THR A 93 -7.47 4.79 9.70
C THR A 93 -7.13 6.16 10.27
N ALA A 94 -7.82 7.22 9.83
CA ALA A 94 -7.53 8.59 10.25
C ALA A 94 -7.67 8.77 11.77
N ARG A 95 -8.56 8.03 12.43
CA ARG A 95 -8.77 8.08 13.89
C ARG A 95 -7.54 7.71 14.72
N TYR A 96 -6.60 6.97 14.13
CA TYR A 96 -5.38 6.51 14.78
C TYR A 96 -4.23 7.51 14.71
N ILE A 97 -4.41 8.57 13.92
CA ILE A 97 -3.43 9.62 13.68
C ILE A 97 -3.95 10.95 14.24
N LEU A 98 -5.25 11.21 14.09
CA LEU A 98 -5.88 12.45 14.52
C LEU A 98 -6.07 12.50 16.03
N THR A 99 -5.77 13.66 16.60
CA THR A 99 -6.13 13.99 17.98
C THR A 99 -7.47 14.73 18.04
N SER A 100 -8.01 14.91 19.24
CA SER A 100 -9.24 15.69 19.45
C SER A 100 -9.08 17.17 19.09
N SER A 101 -7.87 17.74 19.22
CA SER A 101 -7.57 19.12 18.82
C SER A 101 -7.48 19.27 17.29
N ASP A 102 -6.96 18.26 16.58
CA ASP A 102 -6.94 18.25 15.11
C ASP A 102 -8.34 18.27 14.49
N LEU A 103 -9.35 17.81 15.25
CA LEU A 103 -10.77 17.81 14.88
C LEU A 103 -11.51 19.08 15.33
N GLY A 104 -10.85 20.01 16.01
CA GLY A 104 -11.47 21.24 16.53
C GLY A 104 -12.47 20.98 17.66
N LEU A 105 -12.40 19.84 18.33
CA LEU A 105 -13.34 19.47 19.40
C LEU A 105 -12.96 20.10 20.75
N TRP A 106 -11.70 20.52 20.92
CA TRP A 106 -11.18 21.14 22.12
C TRP A 106 -10.13 22.20 21.73
N SER A 107 -10.24 23.39 22.32
CA SER A 107 -9.32 24.54 22.16
C SER A 107 -8.90 25.06 23.53
#